data_AF-W5N1C6-F1
#
_entry.id   AF-W5N1C6-F1
#
_cell.length_a   1.000
_cell.length_b   1.000
_cell.length_c   1.000
_cell.angle_alpha   90.00
_cell.angle_beta   90.00
_cell.angle_gamma   90.00
#
_symmetry.space_group_name_H-M   'P 1'
#
loop_
_entity.id
_entity.type
_entity.pdbx_description
1 polymer ?
#
loop_
_entity_poly.entity_id
_entity_poly.type
_entity_poly.pdbx_seq_one_letter_code
_entity_poly.pdbx_strand_id
1 'polypeptide(L)'
;MDTLSQRSEQELRSFFRRKRTELSCLREPERLLNQLRDLDVIAEDQPEKVIQAKNKERALYQLLQQLEEKTPHKIRDFWECAFKEHILEIYPEVKSLKEELFASTAPAPRKLPETEEKVEEFKSKEQPGPSIKMKAPQKEKKNPRKQAGGTVHQISP
;
A
#
# COMPACT_ATOMS: atom_id res chain seq x y z
N MET A 1 19.20 -13.21 18.36
CA MET A 1 18.14 -12.57 19.16
C MET A 1 16.92 -12.44 18.28
N ASP A 2 15.81 -12.99 18.71
CA ASP A 2 14.52 -12.91 18.03
C ASP A 2 14.01 -11.47 18.07
N THR A 3 14.31 -10.70 17.03
CA THR A 3 13.95 -9.28 16.96
C THR A 3 12.43 -9.08 17.02
N LEU A 4 11.66 -10.07 16.59
CA LEU A 4 10.19 -10.06 16.67
C LEU A 4 9.64 -10.04 18.10
N SER A 5 10.37 -10.53 19.10
CA SER A 5 9.94 -10.47 20.50
C SER A 5 9.88 -9.03 21.04
N GLN A 6 10.51 -8.08 20.35
CA GLN A 6 10.46 -6.65 20.69
C GLN A 6 9.17 -5.96 20.23
N ARG A 7 8.31 -6.65 19.46
CA ARG A 7 7.06 -6.10 18.92
C ARG A 7 5.84 -6.74 19.57
N SER A 8 4.86 -5.91 19.92
CA SER A 8 3.57 -6.38 20.40
C SER A 8 2.77 -7.04 19.26
N GLU A 9 1.87 -7.95 19.62
CA GLU A 9 0.93 -8.59 18.67
C GLU A 9 0.14 -7.55 17.87
N GLN A 10 -0.29 -6.46 18.52
CA GLN A 10 -1.05 -5.40 17.87
C GLN A 10 -0.22 -4.64 16.83
N GLU A 11 1.06 -4.36 17.12
CA GLU A 11 1.97 -3.74 16.16
C GLU A 11 2.20 -4.65 14.96
N LEU A 12 2.44 -5.95 15.18
CA LEU A 12 2.66 -6.94 14.13
C LEU A 12 1.44 -7.07 13.21
N ARG A 13 0.23 -7.11 13.79
CA ARG A 13 -1.03 -7.12 13.05
C ARG A 13 -1.26 -5.84 12.26
N SER A 14 -1.02 -4.69 12.89
CA SER A 14 -1.18 -3.39 12.22
C SER A 14 -0.19 -3.21 11.08
N PHE A 15 1.04 -3.69 11.25
CA PHE A 15 2.05 -3.70 10.19
C PHE A 15 1.67 -4.65 9.06
N PHE A 16 1.23 -5.88 9.38
CA PHE A 16 0.73 -6.84 8.40
C PHE A 16 -0.38 -6.27 7.54
N ARG A 17 -1.39 -5.64 8.15
CA ARG A 17 -2.49 -5.01 7.42
C ARG A 17 -2.00 -3.92 6.47
N ARG A 18 -1.09 -3.06 6.92
CA ARG A 18 -0.52 -1.97 6.10
C ARG A 18 0.28 -2.51 4.92
N LYS A 19 1.00 -3.62 5.11
CA LYS A 19 1.91 -4.21 4.14
C LYS A 19 1.30 -5.31 3.27
N ARG A 20 0.02 -5.61 3.47
CA ARG A 20 -0.69 -6.69 2.78
C ARG A 20 -0.64 -6.56 1.25
N THR A 21 -0.78 -5.34 0.72
CA THR A 21 -0.68 -5.10 -0.72
C THR A 21 0.73 -5.36 -1.24
N GLU A 22 1.75 -4.87 -0.53
CA GLU A 22 3.16 -5.11 -0.89
C GLU A 22 3.48 -6.62 -0.87
N LEU A 23 3.01 -7.34 0.15
CA LEU A 23 3.13 -8.80 0.26
C LEU A 23 2.36 -9.54 -0.85
N SER A 24 1.29 -8.99 -1.39
CA SER A 24 0.54 -9.64 -2.46
C SER A 24 1.26 -9.60 -3.82
N CYS A 25 2.14 -8.62 -4.03
CA CYS A 25 2.87 -8.41 -5.27
C CYS A 25 4.15 -9.28 -5.39
N LEU A 26 4.38 -10.22 -4.47
CA LEU A 26 5.52 -11.12 -4.52
C LEU A 26 5.54 -11.89 -5.85
N ARG A 27 6.66 -11.79 -6.59
CA ARG A 27 6.76 -12.31 -7.96
C ARG A 27 6.67 -13.84 -8.05
N GLU A 28 6.97 -14.55 -6.95
CA GLU A 28 6.87 -16.02 -6.83
C GLU A 28 6.55 -16.39 -5.37
N PRO A 29 5.30 -16.35 -4.90
CA PRO A 29 4.98 -16.55 -3.48
C PRO A 29 5.07 -18.01 -3.02
N GLU A 30 5.38 -18.96 -3.90
CA GLU A 30 5.30 -20.39 -3.66
C GLU A 30 6.15 -20.86 -2.47
N ARG A 31 7.39 -20.37 -2.36
CA ARG A 31 8.29 -20.78 -1.27
C ARG A 31 7.81 -20.25 0.07
N LEU A 32 7.35 -19.00 0.11
CA LEU A 32 6.75 -18.42 1.31
C LEU A 32 5.48 -19.19 1.71
N LEU A 33 4.59 -19.48 0.76
CA LEU A 33 3.34 -20.21 1.02
C LEU A 33 3.58 -21.63 1.50
N ASN A 34 4.51 -22.36 0.88
CA ASN A 34 4.86 -23.71 1.32
C ASN A 34 5.41 -23.69 2.74
N GLN A 35 6.24 -22.70 3.08
CA GLN A 35 6.75 -22.60 4.45
C GLN A 35 5.68 -22.21 5.47
N LEU A 36 4.75 -21.33 5.10
CA LEU A 36 3.60 -21.00 5.96
C LEU A 36 2.72 -22.22 6.20
N ARG A 37 2.57 -23.08 5.18
CA ARG A 37 1.88 -24.37 5.33
C ARG A 37 2.64 -25.31 6.25
N ASP A 38 3.95 -25.48 6.04
CA ASP A 38 4.79 -26.42 6.80
C ASP A 38 4.89 -26.07 8.30
N LEU A 39 4.50 -24.84 8.67
CA LEU A 39 4.44 -24.34 10.05
C LEU A 39 3.01 -24.17 10.58
N ASP A 40 2.00 -24.72 9.89
CA ASP A 40 0.58 -24.63 10.27
C ASP A 40 0.09 -23.18 10.46
N VAL A 41 0.61 -22.24 9.66
CA VAL A 41 0.15 -20.84 9.62
C VAL A 41 -1.07 -20.69 8.70
N ILE A 42 -1.06 -21.43 7.59
CA ILE A 42 -2.18 -21.52 6.64
C ILE A 42 -2.58 -22.99 6.45
N ALA A 43 -3.82 -23.21 6.01
CA ALA A 43 -4.31 -24.56 5.74
C ALA A 43 -3.60 -25.22 4.53
N GLU A 44 -3.54 -26.56 4.55
CA GLU A 44 -2.79 -27.39 3.60
C GLU A 44 -3.13 -27.11 2.12
N ASP A 45 -4.39 -26.79 1.85
CA ASP A 45 -4.92 -26.55 0.51
C ASP A 45 -4.69 -25.12 -0.02
N GLN A 46 -4.27 -24.19 0.85
CA GLN A 46 -4.15 -22.77 0.48
C GLN A 46 -3.03 -22.47 -0.51
N PRO A 47 -1.80 -23.03 -0.39
CA PRO A 47 -0.75 -22.78 -1.36
C PRO A 47 -1.17 -23.16 -2.78
N GLU A 48 -1.75 -24.35 -2.95
CA GLU A 48 -2.18 -24.85 -4.26
C GLU A 48 -3.27 -23.95 -4.87
N LYS A 49 -4.23 -23.49 -4.06
CA LYS A 49 -5.26 -22.54 -4.49
C LYS A 49 -4.69 -21.23 -5.03
N VAL A 50 -3.67 -20.67 -4.36
CA VAL A 50 -3.02 -19.44 -4.83
C VAL A 50 -2.20 -19.70 -6.10
N ILE A 51 -1.48 -20.83 -6.17
CA ILE A 51 -0.63 -21.19 -7.30
C ILE A 51 -1.43 -21.43 -8.58
N GLN A 52 -2.59 -22.08 -8.47
CA GLN A 52 -3.47 -22.39 -9.60
C GLN A 52 -4.36 -21.21 -10.01
N ALA A 53 -4.40 -20.13 -9.23
CA ALA A 53 -5.23 -18.98 -9.54
C ALA A 53 -4.73 -18.24 -10.80
N LYS A 54 -5.67 -17.84 -11.66
CA LYS A 54 -5.37 -17.00 -12.85
C LYS A 54 -4.71 -15.66 -12.48
N ASN A 55 -5.05 -15.11 -11.32
CA ASN A 55 -4.46 -13.90 -10.76
C ASN A 55 -3.89 -14.23 -9.38
N LYS A 56 -2.60 -14.60 -9.35
CA LYS A 56 -1.88 -14.99 -8.14
C LYS A 56 -1.82 -13.86 -7.10
N GLU A 57 -1.58 -12.62 -7.54
CA GLU A 57 -1.54 -11.45 -6.65
C GLU A 57 -2.86 -11.28 -5.90
N ARG A 58 -3.98 -11.29 -6.63
CA ARG A 58 -5.32 -11.18 -6.02
C ARG A 58 -5.61 -12.35 -5.08
N ALA A 59 -5.25 -13.57 -5.46
CA ALA A 59 -5.45 -14.75 -4.63
C ALA A 59 -4.61 -14.70 -3.35
N LEU A 60 -3.35 -14.28 -3.45
CA LEU A 60 -2.47 -14.09 -2.32
C LEU A 60 -2.97 -12.98 -1.39
N TYR A 61 -3.41 -11.83 -1.94
CA TYR A 61 -4.01 -10.76 -1.16
C TYR A 61 -5.22 -11.26 -0.35
N GLN A 62 -6.10 -12.06 -0.98
CA GLN A 62 -7.27 -12.63 -0.31
C GLN A 62 -6.87 -13.63 0.79
N LEU A 63 -5.87 -14.47 0.54
CA LEU A 63 -5.33 -15.39 1.55
C LEU A 63 -4.78 -14.62 2.76
N LEU A 64 -3.96 -13.59 2.52
CA LEU A 64 -3.40 -12.74 3.56
C LEU A 64 -4.51 -12.02 4.35
N GLN A 65 -5.55 -11.54 3.68
CA GLN A 65 -6.71 -10.96 4.34
C GLN A 65 -7.43 -11.98 5.23
N GLN A 66 -7.66 -13.20 4.74
CA GLN A 66 -8.29 -14.26 5.51
C GLN A 66 -7.45 -14.69 6.72
N LEU A 67 -6.12 -14.70 6.60
CA LEU A 67 -5.20 -14.96 7.70
C LEU A 67 -5.37 -13.91 8.82
N GLU A 68 -5.43 -12.63 8.47
CA GLU A 68 -5.65 -11.54 9.43
C GLU A 68 -7.01 -11.63 10.13
N GLU A 69 -8.07 -11.98 9.39
CA GLU A 69 -9.44 -12.01 9.89
C GLU A 69 -9.76 -13.26 10.72
N LYS A 70 -9.34 -14.45 10.26
CA LYS A 70 -9.69 -15.74 10.87
C LYS A 70 -8.71 -16.18 11.94
N THR A 71 -7.42 -15.94 11.73
CA THR A 71 -6.36 -16.42 12.61
C THR A 71 -5.41 -15.30 12.98
N PRO A 72 -5.89 -14.21 13.61
CA PRO A 72 -5.05 -13.08 13.99
C PRO A 72 -3.90 -13.44 14.95
N HIS A 73 -4.05 -14.53 15.70
CA HIS A 73 -3.01 -15.07 16.60
C HIS A 73 -1.83 -15.71 15.84
N LYS A 74 -2.02 -16.09 14.56
CA LYS A 74 -0.98 -16.66 13.69
C LYS A 74 -0.13 -15.60 12.98
N ILE A 75 -0.43 -14.30 13.18
CA ILE A 75 0.31 -13.22 12.50
C ILE A 75 1.75 -13.12 13.00
N ARG A 76 2.02 -13.44 14.27
CA ARG A 76 3.41 -13.56 14.74
C ARG A 76 4.13 -14.71 14.03
N ASP A 77 3.55 -15.90 14.00
CA ASP A 77 4.11 -17.07 13.31
C ASP A 77 4.36 -16.77 11.81
N PHE A 78 3.46 -16.01 11.17
CA PHE A 78 3.66 -15.52 9.81
C PHE A 78 4.95 -14.71 9.68
N TRP A 79 5.18 -13.74 10.57
CA TRP A 79 6.38 -12.91 10.53
C TRP A 79 7.64 -13.69 10.88
N GLU A 80 7.57 -14.62 11.84
CA GLU A 80 8.68 -15.52 12.16
C GLU A 80 9.06 -16.38 10.95
N CYS A 81 8.07 -16.85 10.20
CA CYS A 81 8.26 -17.55 8.94
C CYS A 81 8.85 -16.66 7.84
N ALA A 82 8.25 -15.49 7.60
CA ALA A 82 8.63 -14.57 6.54
C ALA A 82 10.04 -13.96 6.76
N PHE A 83 10.49 -13.84 8.01
CA PHE A 83 11.78 -13.23 8.34
C PHE A 83 12.91 -14.23 8.58
N LYS A 84 12.71 -15.51 8.24
CA LYS A 84 13.81 -16.49 8.18
C LYS A 84 14.78 -16.11 7.07
N GLU A 85 16.07 -16.35 7.33
CA GLU A 85 17.18 -15.91 6.49
C GLU A 85 16.99 -16.28 5.01
N HIS A 86 16.70 -17.55 4.72
CA HIS A 86 16.54 -18.02 3.35
C HIS A 86 15.35 -17.38 2.63
N ILE A 87 14.26 -17.03 3.34
CA ILE A 87 13.16 -16.27 2.74
C ILE A 87 13.62 -14.84 2.41
N LEU A 88 14.38 -14.19 3.30
CA LEU A 88 14.89 -12.85 3.06
C LEU A 88 15.91 -12.77 1.92
N GLU A 89 16.65 -13.85 1.68
CA GLU A 89 17.57 -13.96 0.54
C GLU A 89 16.83 -14.06 -0.79
N ILE A 90 15.67 -14.74 -0.81
CA ILE A 90 14.85 -14.90 -2.01
C ILE A 90 14.02 -13.63 -2.27
N TYR A 91 13.49 -13.03 -1.22
CA TYR A 91 12.51 -11.94 -1.30
C TYR A 91 13.06 -10.64 -0.70
N PRO A 92 13.76 -9.82 -1.50
CA PRO A 92 14.31 -8.54 -1.04
C PRO A 92 13.21 -7.56 -0.60
N GLU A 93 11.98 -7.70 -1.11
CA GLU A 93 10.87 -6.90 -0.63
C GLU A 93 10.52 -7.26 0.82
N VAL A 94 10.52 -8.54 1.20
CA VAL A 94 10.27 -8.99 2.58
C VAL A 94 11.41 -8.54 3.51
N LYS A 95 12.64 -8.51 3.00
CA LYS A 95 13.79 -7.93 3.73
C LYS A 95 13.57 -6.45 4.03
N SER A 96 13.13 -5.68 3.05
CA SER A 96 12.79 -4.26 3.25
C SER A 96 11.69 -4.08 4.29
N LEU A 97 10.68 -4.96 4.31
CA LEU A 97 9.62 -4.95 5.33
C LEU A 97 10.17 -5.22 6.73
N LYS A 98 11.11 -6.17 6.86
CA LYS A 98 11.79 -6.45 8.14
C LYS A 98 12.51 -5.20 8.63
N GLU A 99 13.29 -4.56 7.76
CA GLU A 99 14.03 -3.35 8.09
C GLU A 99 13.08 -2.21 8.48
N GLU A 100 11.99 -1.99 7.75
CA GLU A 100 10.98 -0.97 8.10
C GLU A 100 10.32 -1.23 9.45
N LEU A 101 9.93 -2.49 9.70
CA LEU A 101 9.32 -2.89 10.96
C LEU A 101 10.23 -2.57 12.14
N PHE A 102 11.55 -2.75 12.01
CA PHE A 102 12.50 -2.46 13.08
C PHE A 102 13.00 -1.01 13.08
N ALA A 103 13.12 -0.35 11.92
CA ALA A 103 13.53 1.05 11.80
C ALA A 103 12.53 2.01 12.45
N SER A 104 11.23 1.66 12.45
CA SER A 104 10.19 2.45 13.12
C SER A 104 10.35 2.51 14.65
N THR A 105 11.35 1.83 15.25
CA THR A 105 11.72 2.00 16.67
C THR A 105 12.75 3.10 16.92
N ALA A 106 13.44 3.58 15.89
CA ALA A 106 14.36 4.70 16.06
C ALA A 106 13.50 5.97 16.21
N PRO A 107 13.63 6.73 17.30
CA PRO A 107 13.11 8.09 17.28
C PRO A 107 13.78 8.75 16.07
N ALA A 108 12.96 9.23 15.11
CA ALA A 108 13.47 10.13 14.08
C ALA A 108 14.30 11.18 14.82
N PRO A 109 15.57 11.45 14.43
CA PRO A 109 16.26 12.58 15.00
C PRO A 109 15.37 13.79 14.72
N ARG A 110 14.76 14.34 15.78
CA ARG A 110 14.05 15.61 15.70
C ARG A 110 15.09 16.58 15.18
N LYS A 111 15.04 16.93 13.90
CA LYS A 111 15.62 18.17 13.45
C LYS A 111 14.76 19.27 14.08
N LEU A 112 15.13 19.63 15.30
CA LEU A 112 14.96 20.97 15.82
C LEU A 112 15.95 21.85 15.05
N PRO A 113 15.51 22.89 14.34
CA PRO A 113 16.36 24.03 14.10
C PRO A 113 16.05 25.08 15.19
N GLU A 114 16.81 25.02 16.28
CA GLU A 114 17.24 26.18 17.08
C GLU A 114 18.76 26.19 16.85
N THR A 115 19.48 27.25 16.50
CA THR A 115 19.32 28.70 16.40
C THR A 115 20.18 29.10 15.17
N GLU A 116 20.08 30.26 14.53
CA GLU A 116 20.55 31.56 15.00
C GLU A 116 20.36 32.59 13.87
N GLU A 117 20.17 33.84 14.28
CA GLU A 117 20.10 35.04 13.45
C GLU A 117 21.15 35.12 12.33
N LYS A 118 20.72 35.55 11.14
CA LYS A 118 21.36 36.70 10.50
C LYS A 118 20.36 37.47 9.66
N VAL A 119 20.01 38.65 10.18
CA VAL A 119 19.44 39.77 9.43
C VAL A 119 20.36 40.14 8.26
N GLU A 120 19.82 40.15 7.04
CA GLU A 120 20.38 40.97 5.97
C GLU A 120 19.25 41.63 5.17
N GLU A 121 19.16 42.93 5.40
CA GLU A 121 18.32 43.94 4.80
C GLU A 121 18.58 44.00 3.28
N PHE A 122 17.54 43.83 2.46
CA PHE A 122 17.58 44.29 1.07
C PHE A 122 16.38 45.20 0.77
N LYS A 123 16.69 46.48 0.86
CA LYS A 123 15.92 47.62 0.40
C LYS A 123 16.07 47.71 -1.12
N SER A 124 14.98 47.70 -1.88
CA SER A 124 14.97 48.27 -3.23
C SER A 124 13.58 48.78 -3.61
N LYS A 125 13.58 50.07 -3.94
CA LYS A 125 12.47 50.88 -4.46
C LYS A 125 12.43 50.78 -6.00
N GLU A 126 11.23 51.02 -6.52
CA GLU A 126 10.88 51.65 -7.82
C GLU A 126 11.01 50.87 -9.16
N GLN A 127 9.82 50.56 -9.73
CA GLN A 127 9.25 50.77 -11.10
C GLN A 127 10.17 51.09 -12.32
N PRO A 128 9.71 51.04 -13.62
CA PRO A 128 8.39 50.74 -14.22
C PRO A 128 8.42 49.72 -15.40
N GLY A 129 7.27 49.42 -16.03
CA GLY A 129 7.10 48.50 -17.19
C GLY A 129 7.70 48.98 -18.53
N PRO A 130 7.53 48.24 -19.66
CA PRO A 130 6.32 48.45 -20.48
C PRO A 130 5.78 47.26 -21.35
N SER A 131 4.49 47.37 -21.64
CA SER A 131 3.75 47.15 -22.90
C SER A 131 3.59 45.80 -23.64
N ILE A 132 2.35 45.28 -23.55
CA ILE A 132 1.32 44.99 -24.60
C ILE A 132 1.64 44.07 -25.80
N LYS A 133 0.86 42.97 -25.91
CA LYS A 133 0.04 42.56 -27.09
C LYS A 133 -1.25 41.85 -26.56
N MET A 134 -2.46 42.45 -26.62
CA MET A 134 -3.50 42.37 -27.68
C MET A 134 -3.71 40.93 -28.22
N LYS A 135 -4.88 40.27 -28.23
CA LYS A 135 -6.28 40.68 -28.53
C LYS A 135 -7.33 39.71 -27.89
N ALA A 136 -8.30 40.28 -27.17
CA ALA A 136 -9.78 40.32 -27.35
C ALA A 136 -10.59 39.14 -28.03
N PRO A 137 -11.96 39.11 -27.97
CA PRO A 137 -12.78 38.22 -27.10
C PRO A 137 -13.99 37.57 -27.84
N GLN A 138 -14.99 37.07 -27.08
CA GLN A 138 -16.43 36.85 -27.43
C GLN A 138 -16.79 35.47 -28.04
N LYS A 139 -17.94 34.84 -27.80
CA LYS A 139 -19.08 34.92 -26.85
C LYS A 139 -20.10 33.86 -27.33
N GLU A 140 -20.99 33.44 -26.42
CA GLU A 140 -22.38 33.00 -26.70
C GLU A 140 -22.56 31.65 -27.44
N LYS A 141 -23.59 30.82 -27.24
CA LYS A 141 -24.82 30.84 -26.42
C LYS A 141 -25.46 29.44 -26.44
N LYS A 142 -26.03 29.05 -25.29
CA LYS A 142 -27.35 28.38 -25.05
C LYS A 142 -27.93 27.38 -26.07
N ASN A 143 -28.13 26.13 -25.61
CA ASN A 143 -29.39 25.34 -25.40
C ASN A 143 -30.66 25.71 -26.22
N PRO A 144 -31.72 24.86 -26.44
CA PRO A 144 -32.08 23.57 -25.79
C PRO A 144 -32.88 22.52 -26.66
N ARG A 145 -33.36 21.43 -26.00
CA ARG A 145 -34.75 20.88 -26.06
C ARG A 145 -35.07 19.59 -26.89
N LYS A 146 -35.32 18.52 -26.11
CA LYS A 146 -36.42 17.50 -26.12
C LYS A 146 -36.89 16.81 -27.41
N GLN A 147 -37.08 15.48 -27.29
CA GLN A 147 -38.33 14.70 -27.51
C GLN A 147 -38.00 13.20 -27.29
N ALA A 148 -38.89 12.23 -27.06
CA ALA A 148 -40.18 12.04 -26.37
C ALA A 148 -40.69 10.63 -26.81
N GLY A 149 -41.19 9.80 -25.87
CA GLY A 149 -42.04 8.60 -26.11
C GLY A 149 -41.30 7.29 -26.51
N GLY A 150 -41.69 6.07 -26.10
CA GLY A 150 -42.75 5.51 -25.26
C GLY A 150 -42.83 3.97 -25.46
N THR A 151 -43.19 3.19 -24.41
CA THR A 151 -44.14 2.03 -24.34
C THR A 151 -44.03 0.88 -25.39
N VAL A 152 -44.08 -0.45 -25.16
CA VAL A 152 -44.67 -1.35 -24.13
C VAL A 152 -44.11 -2.80 -24.23
N HIS A 153 -44.39 -3.59 -23.17
CA HIS A 153 -44.37 -5.06 -22.97
C HIS A 153 -44.47 -6.00 -24.19
N GLN A 154 -43.89 -7.21 -24.06
CA GLN A 154 -44.55 -8.49 -24.42
C GLN A 154 -44.07 -9.65 -23.52
N ILE A 155 -45.05 -10.39 -22.98
CA ILE A 155 -44.98 -11.70 -22.33
C ILE A 155 -45.65 -12.67 -23.31
N SER A 156 -45.12 -13.88 -23.51
CA SER A 156 -45.84 -15.09 -24.01
C SER A 156 -44.87 -16.29 -24.10
N PRO A 157 -45.35 -17.53 -24.24
CA PRO A 157 -46.67 -18.11 -23.94
C PRO A 157 -46.67 -19.08 -22.74
#